data_AF-A0A929I390-F1
#
_entry.id   AF-A0A929I390-F1
#
_cell.length_a   1.000
_cell.length_b   1.000
_cell.length_c   1.000
_cell.angle_alpha   90.00
_cell.angle_beta   90.00
_cell.angle_gamma   90.00
#
_symmetry.space_group_name_H-M   'P 1'
#
loop_
_entity.id
_entity.type
_entity.pdbx_description
1 polymer ?
#
loop_
_entity_poly.entity_id
_entity_poly.type
_entity_poly.pdbx_seq_one_letter_code
_entity_poly.pdbx_strand_id
1 'polypeptide(L)'
;MTLVFSLLGKEWSREECAAVIQGKPSLRLSDKENTAVNFARVLGRRPAAVTDEMVAELHAHGWTDAEIVEIIATVALMRYTSTVACALDVPLEASMEGVAASCGIPSLNREKIV
;
A
#
# COMPACT_ATOMS: atom_id res chain seq x y z
N MET A 1 -3.24 -11.30 -8.81
CA MET A 1 -4.39 -10.88 -7.94
C MET A 1 -4.37 -11.48 -6.52
N THR A 2 -3.43 -12.37 -6.18
CA THR A 2 -3.44 -13.14 -4.91
C THR A 2 -2.91 -12.36 -3.69
N LEU A 3 -1.96 -11.45 -3.89
CA LEU A 3 -1.32 -10.68 -2.82
C LEU A 3 -2.27 -9.72 -2.06
N VAL A 4 -3.12 -9.01 -2.79
CA VAL A 4 -4.04 -8.01 -2.21
C VAL A 4 -5.09 -8.70 -1.34
N PHE A 5 -5.60 -9.86 -1.76
CA PHE A 5 -6.55 -10.65 -0.97
C PHE A 5 -5.91 -11.31 0.26
N SER A 6 -4.66 -11.78 0.16
CA SER A 6 -3.92 -12.32 1.32
C SER A 6 -3.69 -11.28 2.42
N LEU A 7 -3.57 -9.99 2.06
CA LEU A 7 -3.43 -8.90 3.03
C LEU A 7 -4.77 -8.49 3.65
N LEU A 8 -5.86 -8.48 2.88
CA LEU A 8 -7.20 -8.11 3.35
C LEU A 8 -7.83 -9.16 4.28
N GLY A 9 -7.40 -10.43 4.20
CA GLY A 9 -7.93 -11.53 5.02
C GLY A 9 -7.37 -11.64 6.44
N LYS A 10 -6.40 -10.80 6.84
CA LYS A 10 -5.80 -10.84 8.18
C LYS A 10 -6.31 -9.65 9.00
N GLU A 11 -6.74 -9.87 10.24
CA GLU A 11 -7.15 -8.79 11.16
C GLU A 11 -5.92 -8.01 11.64
N TRP A 12 -5.48 -6.99 10.88
CA TRP A 12 -4.31 -6.17 11.23
C TRP A 12 -4.59 -5.22 12.39
N SER A 13 -3.67 -5.19 13.36
CA SER A 13 -3.66 -4.10 14.33
C SER A 13 -3.15 -2.81 13.67
N ARG A 14 -3.55 -1.67 14.23
CA ARG A 14 -3.07 -0.36 13.80
C ARG A 14 -1.54 -0.25 13.88
N GLU A 15 -0.97 -0.76 14.97
CA GLU A 15 0.47 -0.73 15.23
C GLU A 15 1.22 -1.58 14.20
N GLU A 16 0.65 -2.72 13.82
CA GLU A 16 1.20 -3.58 12.77
C GLU A 16 1.19 -2.89 11.40
N CYS A 17 0.05 -2.29 11.03
CA CYS A 17 -0.05 -1.49 9.81
C CYS A 17 0.96 -0.34 9.80
N ALA A 18 1.08 0.39 10.91
CA ALA A 18 2.03 1.50 11.05
C ALA A 18 3.48 1.01 10.91
N ALA A 19 3.83 -0.13 11.51
CA ALA A 19 5.16 -0.73 11.41
C ALA A 19 5.51 -1.07 9.95
N VAL A 20 4.59 -1.72 9.23
CA VAL A 20 4.77 -2.05 7.81
C VAL A 20 4.93 -0.79 6.95
N ILE A 21 4.10 0.22 7.17
CA ILE A 21 4.21 1.52 6.47
C ILE A 21 5.55 2.19 6.74
N GLN A 22 6.08 2.06 7.97
CA GLN A 22 7.41 2.57 8.34
C GLN A 22 8.57 1.73 7.77
N GLY A 23 8.28 0.61 7.11
CA GLY A 23 9.27 -0.27 6.49
C GLY A 23 9.81 -1.35 7.43
N LYS A 24 9.16 -1.59 8.58
CA LYS A 24 9.48 -2.72 9.44
C LYS A 24 8.83 -3.99 8.85
N PRO A 25 9.56 -5.11 8.75
CA PRO A 25 8.96 -6.37 8.32
C PRO A 25 7.90 -6.82 9.34
N SER A 26 6.86 -7.50 8.85
CA SER A 26 5.79 -8.05 9.68
C SER A 26 6.03 -9.52 9.96
N LEU A 27 5.88 -9.93 11.21
CA LEU A 27 5.92 -11.34 11.61
C LEU A 27 4.73 -12.16 11.08
N ARG A 28 3.69 -11.49 10.57
CA ARG A 28 2.50 -12.14 9.98
C ARG A 28 2.68 -12.46 8.50
N LEU A 29 3.76 -11.97 7.91
CA LEU A 29 4.12 -12.18 6.51
C LEU A 29 5.35 -13.08 6.45
N SER A 30 5.39 -13.95 5.45
CA SER A 30 6.60 -14.68 5.09
C SER A 30 7.69 -13.71 4.59
N ASP A 31 8.94 -14.17 4.55
CA ASP A 31 10.04 -13.38 3.99
C ASP A 31 9.76 -12.97 2.54
N LYS A 32 9.21 -13.90 1.74
CA LYS A 32 8.76 -13.63 0.37
C LYS A 32 7.76 -12.46 0.31
N GLU A 33 6.74 -12.47 1.17
CA GLU A 33 5.73 -11.40 1.23
C GLU A 33 6.32 -10.07 1.75
N ASN A 34 7.20 -10.12 2.75
CA ASN A 34 7.87 -8.93 3.29
C ASN A 34 8.73 -8.23 2.22
N THR A 35 9.45 -8.97 1.38
CA THR A 35 10.24 -8.39 0.27
C THR A 35 9.34 -7.67 -0.73
N ALA A 36 8.19 -8.25 -1.10
CA ALA A 36 7.22 -7.61 -1.99
C ALA A 36 6.64 -6.32 -1.39
N VAL A 37 6.31 -6.33 -0.09
CA VAL A 37 5.81 -5.15 0.62
C VAL A 37 6.86 -4.04 0.70
N ASN A 38 8.13 -4.40 0.96
CA ASN A 38 9.22 -3.43 0.97
C ASN A 38 9.44 -2.78 -0.41
N PHE A 39 9.45 -3.58 -1.47
CA PHE A 39 9.52 -3.09 -2.85
C PHE A 39 8.35 -2.16 -3.18
N ALA A 40 7.12 -2.59 -2.89
CA ALA A 40 5.91 -1.80 -3.14
C ALA A 40 5.91 -0.47 -2.38
N ARG A 41 6.45 -0.43 -1.15
CA ARG A 41 6.60 0.79 -0.35
C ARG A 41 7.55 1.79 -1.01
N VAL A 42 8.70 1.35 -1.52
CA VAL A 42 9.67 2.23 -2.20
C VAL A 42 9.09 2.72 -3.52
N LEU A 43 8.56 1.81 -4.35
CA LEU A 43 7.89 2.15 -5.61
C LEU A 43 6.72 3.13 -5.39
N GLY A 44 5.89 2.88 -4.38
CA GLY A 44 4.73 3.68 -4.00
C GLY A 44 5.10 5.09 -3.52
N ARG A 45 6.28 5.29 -2.92
CA ARG A 45 6.76 6.62 -2.47
C ARG A 45 7.57 7.33 -3.55
N ARG A 46 8.60 6.69 -4.08
CA ARG A 46 9.57 7.26 -5.01
C ARG A 46 9.95 6.23 -6.08
N PRO A 47 9.21 6.14 -7.19
CA PRO A 47 9.47 5.16 -8.25
C PRO A 47 10.92 5.23 -8.78
N ALA A 48 11.47 6.44 -8.87
CA ALA A 48 12.86 6.67 -9.31
C ALA A 48 13.93 6.20 -8.30
N ALA A 49 13.54 5.71 -7.12
CA ALA A 49 14.46 5.11 -6.14
C ALA A 49 14.44 3.58 -6.16
N VAL A 50 13.64 2.97 -7.05
CA VAL A 50 13.71 1.52 -7.30
C VAL A 50 15.02 1.23 -8.03
N THR A 51 15.75 0.23 -7.54
CA THR A 51 17.03 -0.21 -8.12
C THR A 51 16.93 -1.65 -8.62
N ASP A 52 17.87 -2.06 -9.46
CA ASP A 52 17.94 -3.42 -10.00
C ASP A 52 18.15 -4.46 -8.89
N GLU A 53 18.88 -4.11 -7.82
CA GLU A 53 19.09 -4.97 -6.67
C GLU A 53 17.78 -5.32 -5.95
N MET A 54 16.82 -4.39 -5.92
CA MET A 54 15.51 -4.65 -5.30
C MET A 54 14.70 -5.67 -6.11
N VAL A 55 14.83 -5.66 -7.44
CA VAL A 55 14.20 -6.65 -8.32
C VAL A 55 14.90 -8.01 -8.17
N ALA A 56 16.23 -8.01 -8.10
CA ALA A 56 16.99 -9.23 -7.84
C ALA A 56 16.64 -9.86 -6.48
N GLU A 57 16.39 -9.06 -5.44
CA GLU A 57 15.94 -9.54 -4.14
C GLU A 57 14.58 -10.24 -4.22
N LEU A 58 13.65 -9.71 -5.03
CA LEU A 58 12.36 -10.37 -5.27
C LEU A 58 12.54 -11.73 -5.95
N HIS A 59 13.38 -11.81 -6.98
CA HIS A 59 13.70 -13.07 -7.65
C HIS A 59 14.33 -14.08 -6.69
N ALA A 60 15.23 -13.64 -5.81
CA ALA A 60 15.86 -14.50 -4.80
C ALA A 60 14.85 -15.13 -3.83
N HIS A 61 13.72 -14.45 -3.57
CA HIS A 61 12.62 -14.98 -2.77
C HIS A 61 11.57 -15.74 -3.61
N GLY A 62 11.84 -16.00 -4.89
CA GLY A 62 11.01 -16.81 -5.76
C GLY A 62 9.78 -16.08 -6.31
N TRP A 63 9.82 -14.75 -6.42
CA TRP A 63 8.85 -14.00 -7.23
C TRP A 63 9.16 -14.15 -8.71
N THR A 64 8.13 -14.34 -9.52
CA THR A 64 8.24 -14.37 -10.99
C THR A 64 8.09 -12.98 -11.58
N ASP A 65 8.60 -12.74 -12.79
CA ASP A 65 8.44 -11.45 -13.49
C ASP A 65 6.96 -11.07 -13.64
N ALA A 66 6.09 -12.04 -13.91
CA ALA A 66 4.65 -11.82 -13.99
C ALA A 66 4.09 -11.30 -12.66
N GLU A 67 4.45 -11.89 -11.53
CA GLU A 67 4.03 -11.43 -10.20
C GLU A 67 4.61 -10.06 -9.85
N ILE A 68 5.87 -9.78 -10.25
CA ILE A 68 6.50 -8.47 -10.04
C ILE A 68 5.76 -7.39 -10.84
N VAL A 69 5.39 -7.67 -12.09
CA VAL A 69 4.55 -6.78 -12.91
C VAL A 69 3.19 -6.56 -12.27
N GLU A 70 2.56 -7.60 -11.69
CA GLU A 70 1.31 -7.43 -10.94
C GLU A 70 1.46 -6.51 -9.72
N ILE A 71 2.56 -6.63 -8.97
CA ILE A 71 2.86 -5.73 -7.85
C ILE A 71 2.99 -4.29 -8.35
N ILE A 72 3.74 -4.07 -9.43
CA ILE A 72 3.92 -2.74 -10.04
C ILE A 72 2.58 -2.16 -10.49
N ALA A 73 1.78 -2.93 -11.21
CA ALA A 73 0.47 -2.52 -11.69
C ALA A 73 -0.48 -2.14 -10.54
N THR A 74 -0.46 -2.92 -9.45
CA THR A 74 -1.26 -2.65 -8.25
C THR A 74 -0.85 -1.34 -7.60
N VAL A 75 0.46 -1.12 -7.42
CA VAL A 75 0.99 0.13 -6.84
C VAL A 75 0.64 1.33 -7.73
N ALA A 76 0.78 1.19 -9.05
CA ALA A 76 0.44 2.24 -10.01
C ALA A 76 -1.06 2.59 -9.96
N LEU A 77 -1.94 1.58 -9.90
CA LEU A 77 -3.39 1.78 -9.77
C LEU A 77 -3.73 2.52 -8.47
N MET A 78 -3.17 2.12 -7.33
CA MET A 78 -3.42 2.78 -6.05
C MET A 78 -2.92 4.22 -6.03
N ARG A 79 -1.78 4.51 -6.68
CA ARG A 79 -1.30 5.89 -6.84
C ARG A 79 -2.24 6.72 -7.70
N TYR A 80 -2.70 6.17 -8.82
CA TYR A 80 -3.67 6.85 -9.68
C TYR A 80 -4.96 7.17 -8.92
N THR A 81 -5.58 6.19 -8.27
CA THR A 81 -6.85 6.39 -7.56
C THR A 81 -6.71 7.37 -6.40
N SER A 82 -5.63 7.26 -5.62
CA SER A 82 -5.36 8.21 -4.52
C SER A 82 -5.12 9.62 -5.04
N THR A 83 -4.42 9.78 -6.17
CA THR A 83 -4.19 11.10 -6.80
C THR A 83 -5.49 11.72 -7.25
N VAL A 84 -6.35 10.95 -7.92
CA VAL A 84 -7.67 11.42 -8.38
C VAL A 84 -8.54 11.81 -7.18
N ALA A 85 -8.60 10.97 -6.15
CA ALA A 85 -9.37 11.26 -4.93
C ALA A 85 -8.91 12.55 -4.25
N CYS A 86 -7.60 12.74 -4.10
CA CYS A 86 -7.04 13.97 -3.53
C CYS A 86 -7.27 15.20 -4.42
N ALA A 87 -7.12 15.08 -5.74
CA ALA A 87 -7.27 16.20 -6.67
C ALA A 87 -8.72 16.70 -6.77
N LEU A 88 -9.69 15.79 -6.59
CA LEU A 88 -11.12 16.09 -6.65
C LEU A 88 -11.75 16.33 -5.27
N ASP A 89 -10.95 16.31 -4.19
CA ASP A 89 -11.42 16.42 -2.80
C ASP A 89 -12.59 15.47 -2.50
N VAL A 90 -12.46 14.22 -2.95
CA VAL A 90 -13.53 13.22 -2.79
C VAL A 90 -13.79 13.00 -1.30
N PRO A 91 -15.03 13.19 -0.81
CA PRO A 91 -15.34 13.01 0.59
C PRO A 91 -15.18 11.54 1.00
N LEU A 92 -14.65 11.32 2.19
CA LEU A 92 -14.62 9.99 2.79
C LEU A 92 -16.04 9.58 3.17
N GLU A 93 -16.39 8.32 2.90
CA GLU A 93 -17.64 7.75 3.35
C GLU A 93 -17.69 7.67 4.88
N ALA A 94 -18.89 7.79 5.46
CA ALA A 94 -19.08 7.73 6.92
C ALA A 94 -18.50 6.45 7.54
N SER A 95 -18.54 5.33 6.81
CA SER A 95 -17.94 4.06 7.22
C SER A 95 -16.41 4.10 7.33
N MET A 96 -15.75 5.05 6.67
CA MET A 96 -14.29 5.22 6.63
C MET A 96 -13.78 6.30 7.58
N GLU A 97 -14.66 7.01 8.30
CA GLU A 97 -14.26 8.06 9.27
C GLU A 97 -13.32 7.52 10.37
N GLY A 98 -13.55 6.30 10.84
CA GLY A 98 -12.67 5.64 11.81
C GLY A 98 -11.25 5.42 11.27
N VAL A 99 -11.11 5.15 9.97
CA VAL A 99 -9.82 5.01 9.28
C VAL A 99 -9.21 6.39 9.02
N ALA A 100 -10.01 7.41 8.69
CA ALA A 100 -9.55 8.78 8.53
C ALA A 100 -8.88 9.33 9.80
N ALA A 101 -9.59 9.21 10.93
CA ALA A 101 -9.08 9.55 12.25
C ALA A 101 -7.82 8.74 12.58
N SER A 102 -7.75 7.50 12.09
CA SER A 102 -6.60 6.63 12.28
C SER A 102 -5.32 7.14 11.64
N CYS A 103 -5.46 7.80 10.50
CA CYS A 103 -4.35 8.30 9.68
C CYS A 103 -4.04 9.78 9.95
N GLY A 104 -4.69 10.40 10.95
CA GLY A 104 -4.54 11.82 11.25
C GLY A 104 -5.12 12.74 10.16
N ILE A 105 -6.02 12.21 9.33
CA ILE A 105 -6.72 12.98 8.31
C ILE A 105 -7.90 13.67 9.02
N PRO A 106 -7.99 15.02 9.01
CA PRO A 106 -9.13 15.73 9.58
C PRO A 106 -10.42 15.23 8.93
N SER A 107 -11.50 15.08 9.70
CA SER A 107 -12.82 14.80 9.13
C SER A 107 -13.16 15.91 8.14
N LEU A 108 -13.34 15.56 6.86
CA LEU A 108 -13.68 16.52 5.81
C LEU A 108 -15.00 17.21 6.18
N ASN A 109 -14.99 18.55 6.21
CA ASN A 109 -16.18 19.34 6.48
C ASN A 109 -17.17 19.12 5.33
N ARG A 110 -18.34 18.52 5.62
CA ARG A 110 -19.35 18.12 4.62
C ARG A 110 -20.02 19.29 3.88
N GLU A 111 -19.63 20.54 4.18
CA GLU A 111 -20.22 21.77 3.63
C GLU A 111 -19.65 22.22 2.28
N LYS A 112 -18.68 21.49 1.68
CA LYS A 112 -18.02 21.89 0.43
C LYS A 112 -18.38 21.05 -0.81
N ILE A 113 -19.58 20.50 -0.86
CA ILE A 113 -20.10 19.90 -2.09
C ILE A 113 -21.36 20.65 -2.48
N VAL A 114 -21.29 21.24 -3.67
CA VAL A 114 -22.28 22.07 -4.38
C VAL A 114 -23.71 21.55 -4.22
#